data_AF-A0A529FC53-F1
#
_entry.id   AF-A0A529FC53-F1
#
_cell.length_a   1.000
_cell.length_b   1.000
_cell.length_c   1.000
_cell.angle_alpha   90.00
_cell.angle_beta   90.00
_cell.angle_gamma   90.00
#
_symmetry.space_group_name_H-M   'P 1'
#
loop_
_entity.id
_entity.type
_entity.pdbx_description
1 polymer ?
#
loop_
_entity_poly.entity_id
_entity_poly.type
_entity_poly.pdbx_seq_one_letter_code
_entity_poly.pdbx_strand_id
1 'polypeptide(L)'
;GFKEQLKAKYPGLELIADKYADGQATTGLNIATDLITANPDLKGIFASNLIMAQGVGQAIAENNLAGKVGLIGFDSDEKLIKFLNDGVISGLVVQDPYRMGYDGIKTALAASKGEKV
;
A
#
# COMPACT_ATOMS: atom_id res chain seq x y z
N GLY A 1 -7.25 12.78 -0.36
CA GLY A 1 -6.34 11.63 -0.55
C GLY A 1 -5.27 11.57 0.54
N PHE A 2 -4.39 10.55 0.54
CA PHE A 2 -3.38 10.33 1.59
C PHE A 2 -2.51 11.57 1.85
N LYS A 3 -1.93 12.18 0.80
CA LYS A 3 -1.05 13.36 0.89
C LYS A 3 -1.73 14.57 1.53
N GLU A 4 -3.00 14.80 1.18
CA GLU A 4 -3.80 15.89 1.74
C GLU A 4 -4.07 15.68 3.23
N GLN A 5 -4.40 14.44 3.64
CA GLN A 5 -4.62 14.09 5.05
C GLN A 5 -3.32 14.21 5.86
N LEU A 6 -2.19 13.77 5.31
CA LEU A 6 -0.87 13.92 5.95
C LEU A 6 -0.60 15.40 6.25
N LYS A 7 -0.71 16.27 5.25
CA LYS A 7 -0.48 17.71 5.39
C LYS A 7 -1.47 18.38 6.36
N ALA A 8 -2.74 18.00 6.33
CA ALA A 8 -3.79 18.66 7.11
C ALA A 8 -3.83 18.24 8.58
N LYS A 9 -3.47 16.99 8.91
CA LYS A 9 -3.63 16.42 10.26
C LYS A 9 -2.33 16.04 10.94
N TYR A 10 -1.25 15.86 10.19
CA TYR A 10 0.03 15.38 10.71
C TYR A 10 1.19 16.29 10.29
N PRO A 11 1.18 17.59 10.68
CA PRO A 11 2.20 18.55 10.26
C PRO A 11 3.62 18.22 10.75
N GLY A 12 3.77 17.33 11.74
CA GLY A 12 5.06 16.81 12.19
C GLY A 12 5.62 15.67 11.35
N LEU A 13 4.91 15.21 10.32
CA LEU A 13 5.38 14.24 9.35
C LEU A 13 5.65 14.93 8.01
N GLU A 14 6.83 14.68 7.45
CA GLU A 14 7.23 15.19 6.14
C GLU A 14 7.08 14.10 5.07
N LEU A 15 6.50 14.45 3.92
CA LEU A 15 6.48 13.57 2.75
C LEU A 15 7.79 13.72 1.97
N ILE A 16 8.74 12.83 2.23
CA ILE A 16 10.08 12.90 1.61
C ILE A 16 10.14 12.29 0.20
N ALA A 17 9.16 11.46 -0.19
CA ALA A 17 9.15 10.78 -1.48
C ALA A 17 7.74 10.42 -1.96
N ASP A 18 7.57 10.45 -3.28
CA ASP A 18 6.39 10.01 -4.02
C ASP A 18 6.89 9.32 -5.30
N LYS A 19 6.84 7.99 -5.32
CA LYS A 19 7.54 7.16 -6.31
C LYS A 19 6.61 6.09 -6.88
N TYR A 20 6.91 5.69 -8.10
CA TYR A 20 6.19 4.66 -8.85
C TYR A 20 7.20 3.55 -9.20
N ALA A 21 6.75 2.29 -9.19
CA ALA A 21 7.61 1.14 -9.48
C ALA A 21 7.28 0.44 -10.81
N ASP A 22 6.56 1.11 -11.71
CA ASP A 22 6.28 0.62 -13.07
C ASP A 22 5.72 -0.82 -13.12
N GLY A 23 4.92 -1.19 -12.12
CA GLY A 23 4.31 -2.52 -12.02
C GLY A 23 5.27 -3.66 -11.66
N GLN A 24 6.47 -3.36 -11.15
CA GLN A 24 7.50 -4.35 -10.83
C GLN A 24 7.89 -4.31 -9.35
N ALA A 25 7.84 -5.47 -8.69
CA ALA A 25 8.20 -5.56 -7.27
C ALA A 25 9.69 -5.25 -7.03
N THR A 26 10.56 -5.61 -7.98
CA THR A 26 12.01 -5.33 -7.94
C THR A 26 12.31 -3.84 -7.95
N THR A 27 11.59 -3.06 -8.77
CA THR A 27 11.71 -1.60 -8.77
C THR A 27 11.26 -1.01 -7.44
N GLY A 28 10.16 -1.51 -6.88
CA GLY A 28 9.67 -1.09 -5.55
C GLY A 28 10.65 -1.40 -4.42
N LEU A 29 11.28 -2.59 -4.47
CA LEU A 29 12.35 -3.01 -3.57
C LEU A 29 13.53 -2.06 -3.62
N ASN A 30 14.06 -1.78 -4.81
CA ASN A 30 15.22 -0.89 -4.98
C ASN A 30 14.92 0.52 -4.47
N ILE A 31 13.76 1.10 -4.83
CA ILE A 31 13.34 2.42 -4.36
C ILE A 31 13.26 2.44 -2.83
N ALA A 32 12.67 1.43 -2.21
CA ALA A 32 12.53 1.36 -0.76
C ALA A 32 13.90 1.23 -0.07
N THR A 33 14.79 0.38 -0.58
CA THR A 33 16.16 0.23 -0.07
C THR A 33 16.94 1.53 -0.14
N ASP A 34 16.85 2.26 -1.25
CA ASP A 34 17.50 3.57 -1.41
C ASP A 34 16.96 4.58 -0.40
N LEU A 35 15.64 4.64 -0.21
CA LEU A 35 15.01 5.56 0.74
C LEU A 35 15.34 5.22 2.19
N ILE A 36 15.34 3.94 2.55
CA ILE A 36 15.73 3.46 3.88
C ILE A 36 17.19 3.84 4.17
N THR A 37 18.07 3.65 3.19
CA THR A 37 19.51 3.96 3.34
C THR A 37 19.76 5.46 3.45
N ALA A 38 19.09 6.25 2.62
CA ALA A 38 19.26 7.70 2.58
C ALA A 38 18.61 8.43 3.77
N ASN A 39 17.62 7.82 4.43
CA ASN A 39 16.82 8.46 5.48
C ASN A 39 16.72 7.55 6.72
N PRO A 40 17.75 7.52 7.59
CA PRO A 40 17.77 6.68 8.79
C PRO A 40 16.64 6.94 9.79
N ASP A 41 15.97 8.09 9.69
CA ASP A 41 14.85 8.50 10.54
C ASP A 41 13.47 8.20 9.93
N LEU A 42 13.42 7.56 8.75
CA LEU A 42 12.20 7.20 8.03
C LEU A 42 11.19 6.49 8.95
N LYS A 43 10.01 7.09 9.10
CA LYS A 43 8.97 6.56 10.00
C LYS A 43 8.07 5.52 9.37
N GLY A 44 7.83 5.62 8.06
CA GLY A 44 7.00 4.66 7.38
C GLY A 44 6.80 4.92 5.90
N ILE A 45 6.18 3.93 5.25
CA ILE A 45 5.89 3.90 3.83
C ILE A 45 4.43 3.49 3.64
N PHE A 46 3.74 4.16 2.72
CA PHE A 46 2.43 3.76 2.24
C PHE A 46 2.56 3.20 0.82
N ALA A 47 2.29 1.91 0.65
CA ALA A 47 2.33 1.22 -0.63
C ALA A 47 0.91 1.03 -1.17
N SER A 48 0.59 1.72 -2.27
CA SER A 48 -0.79 1.88 -2.75
C SER A 48 -1.34 0.75 -3.62
N ASN A 49 -0.61 -0.34 -3.81
CA ASN A 49 -1.07 -1.55 -4.50
C ASN A 49 -0.26 -2.79 -4.08
N LEU A 50 -0.73 -3.97 -4.46
CA LEU A 50 -0.09 -5.27 -4.20
C LEU A 50 1.41 -5.29 -4.51
N ILE A 51 1.80 -4.92 -5.74
CA ILE A 51 3.18 -5.09 -6.22
C ILE A 51 4.15 -4.16 -5.48
N MET A 52 3.73 -2.92 -5.20
CA MET A 52 4.48 -1.98 -4.36
C MET A 52 4.64 -2.54 -2.94
N ALA A 53 3.58 -3.05 -2.34
CA ALA A 53 3.62 -3.59 -0.99
C ALA A 53 4.57 -4.80 -0.89
N GLN A 54 4.61 -5.65 -1.92
CA GLN A 54 5.55 -6.78 -1.97
C GLN A 54 7.01 -6.32 -2.03
N GLY A 55 7.32 -5.32 -2.87
CA GLY A 55 8.68 -4.79 -3.02
C GLY A 55 9.17 -4.07 -1.76
N VAL A 56 8.34 -3.17 -1.21
CA VAL A 56 8.66 -2.42 0.00
C VAL A 56 8.77 -3.35 1.21
N GLY A 57 7.84 -4.31 1.37
CA GLY A 57 7.89 -5.30 2.44
C GLY A 57 9.16 -6.14 2.39
N GLN A 58 9.60 -6.54 1.19
CA GLN A 58 10.87 -7.23 1.00
C GLN A 58 12.06 -6.38 1.47
N ALA A 59 12.11 -5.10 1.12
CA ALA A 59 13.16 -4.16 1.55
C ALA A 59 13.23 -4.06 3.08
N ILE A 60 12.07 -3.91 3.74
CA ILE A 60 11.99 -3.82 5.21
C ILE A 60 12.47 -5.12 5.87
N ALA A 61 12.08 -6.27 5.31
CA ALA A 61 12.50 -7.58 5.81
C ALA A 61 14.02 -7.79 5.68
N GLU A 62 14.59 -7.52 4.50
CA GLU A 62 16.03 -7.68 4.23
C GLU A 62 16.91 -6.77 5.10
N ASN A 63 16.40 -5.59 5.45
CA ASN A 63 17.11 -4.63 6.31
C ASN A 63 16.84 -4.86 7.82
N ASN A 64 16.09 -5.89 8.21
CA ASN A 64 15.72 -6.17 9.61
C ASN A 64 15.03 -4.98 10.30
N LEU A 65 14.10 -4.35 9.57
CA LEU A 65 13.36 -3.15 9.98
C LEU A 65 11.89 -3.43 10.34
N ALA A 66 11.49 -4.71 10.43
CA ALA A 66 10.18 -5.10 10.92
C ALA A 66 9.88 -4.42 12.27
N GLY A 67 8.69 -3.82 12.39
CA GLY A 67 8.28 -3.02 13.56
C GLY A 67 9.04 -1.70 13.79
N LYS A 68 10.09 -1.40 13.02
CA LYS A 68 10.86 -0.13 13.13
C LYS A 68 10.43 0.91 12.09
N VAL A 69 10.15 0.46 10.87
CA VAL A 69 9.57 1.27 9.79
C VAL A 69 8.14 0.82 9.57
N GLY A 70 7.17 1.71 9.76
CA GLY A 70 5.76 1.37 9.54
C GLY A 70 5.46 1.15 8.06
N LEU A 71 4.75 0.08 7.72
CA LEU A 71 4.30 -0.17 6.34
C LEU A 71 2.80 -0.42 6.31
N ILE A 72 2.08 0.47 5.63
CA ILE A 72 0.69 0.23 5.23
C ILE A 72 0.68 -0.17 3.76
N GLY A 73 0.17 -1.38 3.48
CA GLY A 73 0.01 -1.90 2.13
C GLY A 73 -1.44 -1.92 1.67
N PHE A 74 -1.64 -2.05 0.35
CA PHE A 74 -2.92 -2.36 -0.26
C PHE A 74 -2.93 -3.79 -0.79
N ASP A 75 -4.13 -4.36 -0.88
CA ASP A 75 -4.42 -5.73 -1.32
C ASP A 75 -3.88 -6.81 -0.37
N SER A 76 -4.04 -8.07 -0.77
CA SER A 76 -3.58 -9.23 0.01
C SER A 76 -3.26 -10.41 -0.90
N ASP A 77 -2.12 -11.05 -0.64
CA ASP A 77 -1.76 -12.38 -1.14
C ASP A 77 -1.01 -13.13 -0.02
N GLU A 78 -0.61 -14.38 -0.26
CA GLU A 78 0.11 -15.17 0.74
C GLU A 78 1.40 -14.49 1.24
N LYS A 79 2.09 -13.76 0.37
CA LYS A 79 3.33 -13.06 0.71
C LYS A 79 3.06 -11.88 1.65
N LEU A 80 2.08 -11.03 1.34
CA LEU A 80 1.70 -9.89 2.19
C LEU A 80 1.11 -10.35 3.51
N ILE A 81 0.34 -11.44 3.53
CA ILE A 81 -0.17 -12.04 4.77
C ILE A 81 0.98 -12.56 5.63
N LYS A 82 1.99 -13.20 5.04
CA LYS A 82 3.19 -13.58 5.77
C LYS A 82 3.91 -12.36 6.35
N PHE A 83 4.12 -11.30 5.56
CA PHE A 83 4.74 -10.07 6.05
C PHE A 83 3.95 -9.39 7.16
N LEU A 84 2.62 -9.44 7.11
CA LEU A 84 1.75 -8.94 8.18
C LEU A 84 1.97 -9.76 9.47
N ASN A 85 1.96 -11.09 9.38
CA ASN A 85 2.20 -11.98 10.52
C ASN A 85 3.60 -11.81 11.12
N ASP A 86 4.61 -11.56 10.28
CA ASP A 86 6.00 -11.34 10.68
C ASP A 86 6.25 -9.90 11.21
N GLY A 87 5.26 -9.01 11.17
CA GLY A 87 5.38 -7.62 11.62
C GLY A 87 6.15 -6.70 10.66
N VAL A 88 6.44 -7.17 9.45
CA VAL A 88 7.04 -6.38 8.34
C VAL A 88 6.02 -5.39 7.80
N ILE A 89 4.76 -5.80 7.66
CA ILE A 89 3.63 -4.94 7.31
C ILE A 89 2.82 -4.65 8.57
N SER A 90 2.55 -3.37 8.82
CA SER A 90 1.77 -2.92 9.98
C SER A 90 0.26 -3.04 9.74
N GLY A 91 -0.19 -3.00 8.49
CA GLY A 91 -1.58 -3.19 8.13
C GLY A 91 -1.80 -3.27 6.62
N LEU A 92 -2.87 -3.97 6.23
CA LEU A 92 -3.30 -4.09 4.84
C LEU A 92 -4.69 -3.47 4.67
N VAL A 93 -4.84 -2.66 3.63
CA VAL A 93 -6.14 -2.24 3.13
C VAL A 93 -6.57 -3.24 2.06
N VAL A 94 -7.59 -4.04 2.38
CA VAL A 94 -8.13 -5.06 1.47
C VAL A 94 -9.45 -4.62 0.87
N GLN A 95 -9.79 -5.23 -0.26
CA GLN A 95 -11.01 -4.95 -1.02
C GLN A 95 -11.95 -6.17 -0.98
N ASP A 96 -13.23 -5.95 -1.28
CA ASP A 96 -14.22 -7.02 -1.48
C ASP A 96 -14.51 -7.15 -2.99
N PRO A 97 -13.64 -7.84 -3.75
CA PRO A 97 -13.76 -7.90 -5.21
C PRO A 97 -15.05 -8.62 -5.64
N TYR A 98 -15.55 -9.55 -4.84
CA TYR A 98 -16.81 -10.23 -5.13
C TYR A 98 -17.97 -9.24 -5.07
N ARG A 99 -18.08 -8.48 -3.98
CA ARG A 99 -19.12 -7.46 -3.83
C ARG A 99 -18.99 -6.37 -4.86
N MET A 100 -17.78 -5.91 -5.16
CA MET A 100 -17.55 -4.92 -6.22
C MET A 100 -18.09 -5.40 -7.57
N GLY A 101 -17.80 -6.66 -7.94
CA GLY A 101 -18.32 -7.25 -9.18
C GLY A 101 -19.84 -7.38 -9.16
N TYR A 102 -20.40 -7.88 -8.06
CA TYR A 102 -21.85 -8.02 -7.89
C TYR A 102 -22.57 -6.67 -7.98
N ASP A 103 -22.13 -5.69 -7.19
CA ASP A 103 -22.72 -4.34 -7.16
C ASP A 103 -22.55 -3.65 -8.52
N GLY A 104 -21.44 -3.86 -9.22
CA GLY A 104 -21.21 -3.36 -10.58
C GLY A 104 -22.25 -3.89 -11.58
N ILE A 105 -22.44 -5.21 -11.64
CA ILE A 105 -23.42 -5.83 -12.56
C ILE A 105 -24.86 -5.48 -12.17
N LYS A 106 -25.16 -5.48 -10.87
CA LYS A 106 -26.47 -5.07 -10.34
C LYS A 106 -26.82 -3.64 -10.77
N THR A 107 -25.86 -2.72 -10.62
CA THR A 107 -26.03 -1.31 -11.03
C THR A 107 -26.20 -1.18 -12.54
N ALA A 108 -25.40 -1.90 -13.34
CA ALA A 108 -25.54 -1.90 -14.79
C ALA A 108 -26.91 -2.42 -15.27
N LEU A 109 -27.45 -3.45 -14.62
CA LEU A 109 -28.80 -3.97 -14.92
C LEU A 109 -29.89 -2.95 -14.58
N ALA A 110 -29.79 -2.28 -13.43
CA ALA A 110 -30.71 -1.22 -13.03
C ALA A 110 -30.70 -0.07 -14.06
N ALA A 111 -29.51 0.39 -14.46
CA ALA A 111 -29.35 1.43 -15.48
C ALA A 111 -29.93 1.00 -16.85
N SER A 112 -29.75 -0.26 -17.26
CA SER A 112 -30.31 -0.81 -18.51
C SER A 112 -31.85 -0.79 -18.53
N LYS A 113 -32.48 -0.84 -17.36
CA LYS A 113 -33.94 -0.73 -17.20
C LYS A 113 -34.44 0.70 -17.03
N GLY A 114 -33.55 1.70 -17.08
CA GLY A 114 -33.88 3.10 -16.82
C GLY A 114 -34.14 3.42 -15.35
N GLU A 115 -33.71 2.54 -14.43
CA GLU A 115 -33.79 2.81 -12.99
C GLU A 115 -32.75 3.86 -12.59
N LYS A 116 -33.02 4.63 -11.53
CA LYS A 116 -32.05 5.57 -10.98
C LYS A 116 -30.94 4.81 -10.26
N VAL A 117 -29.69 5.10 -10.64
CA VAL A 117 -28.46 4.54 -10.06
C VAL A 117 -27.57 5.64 -9.47
#